data_AF-A0A1F5K7P5-F1
#
_entry.id   AF-A0A1F5K7P5-F1
#
_cell.length_a   1.000
_cell.length_b   1.000
_cell.length_c   1.000
_cell.angle_alpha   90.00
_cell.angle_beta   90.00
_cell.angle_gamma   90.00
#
_symmetry.space_group_name_H-M   'P 1'
#
loop_
_entity.id
_entity.type
_entity.pdbx_description
1 polymer ?
#
loop_
_entity_poly.entity_id
_entity_poly.type
_entity_poly.pdbx_seq_one_letter_code
_entity_poly.pdbx_strand_id
1 'polypeptide(L)'
;MIKKLEGKWPLVWFGLVLWVMVSFALISGQPLTAKANIEKTTVKNESNIDLVKLQEKVFPASGYTFQVSWGDLGKKMVEDGVIDEKKLAQALTGKDELPQQFKKYLDDSDQKIELNQGNAQFWVDVLWGLGLANKNDILEKGEMMASGNASNFASTGGWTIGVKKPMDIYSKHTYINLSAGQQIMVEEIANGVYRPCCGNSTAFPDCNHGMAALGLIELMVSQGFSKDEIFKTVLAFNSYWFPGTYLDISYHFAKNNRDYAKVPAEEILSKTFSSGMGYQAVKKQVGEIQWPALKSFQGCGA
;
A
#
# COMPACT_ATOMS: atom_id res chain seq x y z
N MET A 1 -25.94 6.17 53.97
CA MET A 1 -27.39 6.42 53.75
C MET A 1 -27.48 7.52 52.67
N ILE A 2 -28.22 7.46 51.53
CA ILE A 2 -29.50 6.80 51.14
C ILE A 2 -30.68 7.45 51.90
N LYS A 3 -31.73 8.11 51.35
CA LYS A 3 -32.38 8.35 50.01
C LYS A 3 -33.01 9.78 50.02
N LYS A 4 -33.45 10.47 48.94
CA LYS A 4 -33.30 10.32 47.46
C LYS A 4 -32.93 11.71 46.87
N LEU A 5 -33.51 12.40 45.84
CA LEU A 5 -34.60 12.22 44.85
C LEU A 5 -34.18 12.81 43.48
N GLU A 6 -35.04 13.53 42.75
CA GLU A 6 -34.91 14.12 41.40
C GLU A 6 -35.87 15.34 41.29
N GLY A 7 -35.65 16.23 40.33
CA GLY A 7 -36.67 17.14 39.78
C GLY A 7 -36.61 17.14 38.25
N LYS A 8 -37.76 17.10 37.56
CA LYS A 8 -37.85 17.01 36.09
C LYS A 8 -38.42 18.29 35.47
N TRP A 9 -38.23 18.47 34.16
CA TRP A 9 -38.68 19.62 33.35
C TRP A 9 -40.22 19.81 33.35
N PRO A 10 -40.71 20.96 32.82
CA PRO A 10 -41.17 20.92 31.42
C PRO A 10 -40.71 22.12 30.54
N LEU A 11 -40.84 21.97 29.22
CA LEU A 11 -40.59 23.04 28.24
C LEU A 11 -41.83 23.92 28.00
N VAL A 12 -41.74 25.21 28.30
CA VAL A 12 -42.40 26.36 27.61
C VAL A 12 -41.51 27.57 27.97
N TRP A 13 -41.04 28.48 27.12
CA TRP A 13 -41.72 29.28 26.09
C TRP A 13 -40.74 29.68 24.96
N PHE A 14 -40.92 29.13 23.76
CA PHE A 14 -40.01 29.32 22.61
C PHE A 14 -40.33 30.59 21.77
N GLY A 15 -40.82 31.66 22.40
CA GLY A 15 -41.63 32.69 21.72
C GLY A 15 -41.15 34.15 21.75
N LEU A 16 -39.95 34.46 22.26
CA LEU A 16 -39.59 35.84 22.66
C LEU A 16 -38.25 36.39 22.12
N VAL A 17 -37.79 35.88 20.97
CA VAL A 17 -36.55 36.39 20.29
C VAL A 17 -36.84 36.97 18.89
N LEU A 18 -38.02 36.72 18.31
CA LEU A 18 -38.34 37.09 16.92
C LEU A 18 -38.79 38.55 16.71
N TRP A 19 -38.60 39.44 17.69
CA TRP A 19 -39.24 40.78 17.71
C TRP A 19 -38.27 41.96 17.95
N VAL A 20 -37.01 41.82 17.51
CA VAL A 20 -35.99 42.90 17.58
C VAL A 20 -35.47 43.30 16.18
N MET A 21 -35.80 42.55 15.11
CA MET A 21 -35.25 42.78 13.76
C MET A 21 -36.12 43.62 12.80
N VAL A 22 -37.09 44.40 13.29
CA VAL A 22 -37.87 45.34 12.46
C VAL A 22 -38.09 46.67 13.18
N SER A 23 -37.03 47.50 13.31
CA SER A 23 -37.20 48.91 13.73
C SER A 23 -35.96 49.82 13.55
N PHE A 24 -35.18 49.70 12.45
CA PHE A 24 -34.20 50.75 12.08
C PHE A 24 -33.97 50.81 10.56
N ALA A 25 -34.95 51.33 9.83
CA ALA A 25 -34.84 51.65 8.42
C ALA A 25 -35.46 53.03 8.14
N LEU A 26 -34.62 54.07 8.05
CA LEU A 26 -34.80 55.34 7.31
C LEU A 26 -33.64 56.31 7.67
N ILE A 27 -33.45 57.36 6.86
CA ILE A 27 -32.50 58.48 7.04
C ILE A 27 -31.00 58.13 6.95
N SER A 28 -30.52 57.85 5.72
CA SER A 28 -29.39 58.57 5.10
C SER A 28 -29.17 58.10 3.66
N GLY A 29 -29.38 58.97 2.68
CA GLY A 29 -29.29 58.61 1.26
C GLY A 29 -27.95 58.99 0.62
N GLN A 30 -27.07 58.00 0.41
CA GLN A 30 -26.00 58.07 -0.60
C GLN A 30 -25.78 56.67 -1.24
N PRO A 31 -25.76 56.55 -2.58
CA PRO A 31 -25.43 55.28 -3.24
C PRO A 31 -23.91 55.07 -3.25
N LEU A 32 -23.39 54.46 -2.18
CA LEU A 32 -21.98 54.03 -2.13
C LEU A 32 -21.76 52.85 -3.09
N THR A 33 -21.41 53.17 -4.33
CA THR A 33 -20.98 52.22 -5.38
C THR A 33 -19.56 51.71 -5.13
N ALA A 34 -19.35 51.13 -3.94
CA ALA A 34 -18.11 50.48 -3.54
C ALA A 34 -17.87 49.22 -4.38
N LYS A 35 -17.30 49.39 -5.57
CA LYS A 35 -16.66 48.30 -6.32
C LYS A 35 -15.48 47.81 -5.49
N ALA A 36 -15.73 46.77 -4.70
CA ALA A 36 -14.67 46.03 -4.05
C ALA A 36 -13.79 45.39 -5.14
N ASN A 37 -12.68 46.05 -5.45
CA ASN A 37 -11.61 45.46 -6.23
C ASN A 37 -10.98 44.36 -5.38
N ILE A 38 -11.58 43.16 -5.44
CA ILE A 38 -10.88 41.94 -5.08
C ILE A 38 -9.82 41.76 -6.15
N GLU A 39 -8.63 42.32 -5.89
CA GLU A 39 -7.44 41.84 -6.56
C GLU A 39 -7.36 40.34 -6.31
N LYS A 40 -7.63 39.56 -7.35
CA LYS A 40 -7.21 38.16 -7.38
C LYS A 40 -5.69 38.19 -7.33
N THR A 41 -5.11 38.08 -6.13
CA THR A 41 -3.71 37.71 -5.93
C THR A 41 -3.51 36.39 -6.64
N THR A 42 -3.07 36.47 -7.89
CA THR A 42 -2.91 35.31 -8.76
C THR A 42 -1.74 34.54 -8.19
N VAL A 43 -2.05 33.40 -7.56
CA VAL A 43 -1.03 32.49 -7.03
C VAL A 43 -0.29 31.88 -8.21
N LYS A 44 0.70 32.63 -8.71
CA LYS A 44 1.68 32.15 -9.68
C LYS A 44 2.56 31.12 -9.00
N ASN A 45 2.09 29.88 -9.04
CA ASN A 45 2.89 28.68 -9.18
C ASN A 45 1.99 27.53 -9.65
N GLU A 46 1.50 27.66 -10.89
CA GLU A 46 1.29 26.49 -11.73
C GLU A 46 2.67 25.89 -12.00
N SER A 47 3.13 25.04 -11.08
CA SER A 47 4.32 24.24 -11.27
C SER A 47 4.08 23.34 -12.48
N ASN A 48 4.75 23.63 -13.60
CA ASN A 48 4.70 22.84 -14.82
C ASN A 48 5.43 21.50 -14.61
N ILE A 49 4.83 20.64 -13.79
CA ILE A 49 5.32 19.33 -13.42
C ILE A 49 5.14 18.44 -14.64
N ASP A 50 6.26 18.10 -15.26
CA ASP A 50 6.31 17.15 -16.37
C ASP A 50 5.89 15.76 -15.87
N LEU A 51 4.61 15.42 -16.09
CA LEU A 51 4.01 14.17 -15.63
C LEU A 51 4.69 12.93 -16.24
N VAL A 52 5.29 13.05 -17.43
CA VAL A 52 6.01 11.94 -18.07
C VAL A 52 7.34 11.69 -17.36
N LYS A 53 8.15 12.75 -17.14
CA LYS A 53 9.40 12.64 -16.37
C LYS A 53 9.16 12.25 -14.92
N LEU A 54 8.04 12.65 -14.32
CA LEU A 54 7.67 12.27 -12.97
C LEU A 54 7.25 10.79 -12.91
N GLN A 55 6.49 10.31 -13.88
CA GLN A 55 6.10 8.90 -13.98
C GLN A 55 7.32 7.97 -14.12
N GLU A 56 8.28 8.33 -14.98
CA GLU A 56 9.52 7.55 -15.17
C GLU A 56 10.40 7.48 -13.90
N LYS A 57 10.21 8.41 -12.94
CA LYS A 57 10.85 8.35 -11.60
C LYS A 57 10.13 7.43 -10.61
N VAL A 58 8.87 7.04 -10.87
CA VAL A 58 8.05 6.21 -9.96
C VAL A 58 8.09 4.74 -10.40
N PHE A 59 7.81 4.49 -11.67
CA PHE A 59 8.01 3.18 -12.29
C PHE A 59 8.60 3.37 -13.70
N PRO A 60 9.90 3.14 -13.89
CA PRO A 60 10.52 3.18 -15.21
C PRO A 60 9.85 2.23 -16.22
N ALA A 61 9.74 2.65 -17.48
CA ALA A 61 9.22 1.78 -18.54
C ALA A 61 10.09 0.53 -18.77
N SER A 62 11.36 0.57 -18.36
CA SER A 62 12.32 -0.55 -18.39
C SER A 62 12.06 -1.63 -17.33
N GLY A 63 11.17 -1.41 -16.37
CA GLY A 63 11.11 -2.24 -15.17
C GLY A 63 12.19 -1.89 -14.14
N TYR A 64 12.26 -2.71 -13.09
CA TYR A 64 13.21 -2.62 -11.98
C TYR A 64 13.68 -4.02 -11.58
N THR A 65 14.98 -4.25 -11.49
CA THR A 65 15.57 -5.56 -11.13
C THR A 65 16.00 -5.56 -9.67
N PHE A 66 15.43 -6.44 -8.85
CA PHE A 66 15.90 -6.62 -7.47
C PHE A 66 17.26 -7.31 -7.50
N GLN A 67 18.16 -6.94 -6.58
CA GLN A 67 19.53 -7.48 -6.56
C GLN A 67 19.66 -8.79 -5.78
N VAL A 68 18.56 -9.31 -5.23
CA VAL A 68 18.52 -10.63 -4.59
C VAL A 68 18.84 -11.75 -5.59
N SER A 69 19.46 -12.81 -5.07
CA SER A 69 19.41 -14.14 -5.70
C SER A 69 18.05 -14.77 -5.41
N TRP A 70 17.47 -15.47 -6.39
CA TRP A 70 16.24 -16.25 -6.22
C TRP A 70 16.54 -17.72 -5.88
N GLY A 71 17.65 -18.24 -6.39
CA GLY A 71 18.06 -19.62 -6.19
C GLY A 71 16.98 -20.62 -6.61
N ASP A 72 16.78 -21.63 -5.77
CA ASP A 72 15.81 -22.73 -5.95
C ASP A 72 14.47 -22.49 -5.23
N LEU A 73 14.18 -21.26 -4.77
CA LEU A 73 12.99 -20.94 -3.97
C LEU A 73 11.67 -21.27 -4.69
N GLY A 74 11.57 -20.94 -5.97
CA GLY A 74 10.37 -21.23 -6.76
C GLY A 74 10.11 -22.73 -6.92
N LYS A 75 11.15 -23.49 -7.28
CA LYS A 75 11.12 -24.96 -7.35
C LYS A 75 10.71 -25.57 -6.02
N LYS A 76 11.33 -25.15 -4.91
CA LYS A 76 10.95 -25.59 -3.55
C LYS A 76 9.47 -25.35 -3.24
N MET A 77 8.94 -24.18 -3.58
CA MET A 77 7.52 -23.87 -3.37
C MET A 77 6.58 -24.71 -4.25
N VAL A 78 6.99 -25.14 -5.44
CA VAL A 78 6.23 -26.08 -6.27
C VAL A 78 6.32 -27.52 -5.73
N GLU A 79 7.52 -27.99 -5.37
CA GLU A 79 7.76 -29.32 -4.78
C GLU A 79 7.02 -29.50 -3.44
N ASP A 80 7.00 -28.47 -2.60
CA ASP A 80 6.19 -28.43 -1.38
C ASP A 80 4.70 -28.16 -1.64
N GLY A 81 4.25 -27.95 -2.87
CA GLY A 81 2.85 -27.68 -3.17
C GLY A 81 2.29 -26.40 -2.54
N VAL A 82 3.16 -25.45 -2.19
CA VAL A 82 2.80 -24.07 -1.87
C VAL A 82 2.22 -23.42 -3.11
N ILE A 83 2.86 -23.60 -4.27
CA ILE A 83 2.40 -23.13 -5.59
C ILE A 83 1.93 -24.33 -6.43
N ASP A 84 0.81 -24.16 -7.14
CA ASP A 84 0.35 -25.02 -8.24
C ASP A 84 0.54 -24.23 -9.55
N GLU A 85 1.47 -24.66 -10.40
CA GLU A 85 1.80 -23.96 -11.66
C GLU A 85 0.58 -23.71 -12.55
N LYS A 86 -0.36 -24.66 -12.60
CA LYS A 86 -1.56 -24.56 -13.42
C LYS A 86 -2.54 -23.55 -12.82
N LYS A 87 -2.73 -23.52 -11.50
CA LYS A 87 -3.58 -22.50 -10.87
C LYS A 87 -2.97 -21.10 -10.95
N LEU A 88 -1.65 -20.98 -10.82
CA LEU A 88 -0.93 -19.73 -11.04
C LEU A 88 -1.09 -19.26 -12.50
N ALA A 89 -0.97 -20.16 -13.49
CA ALA A 89 -1.24 -19.85 -14.90
C ALA A 89 -2.69 -19.38 -15.13
N GLN A 90 -3.66 -20.02 -14.47
CA GLN A 90 -5.07 -19.66 -14.55
C GLN A 90 -5.34 -18.28 -13.95
N ALA A 91 -4.77 -17.96 -12.78
CA ALA A 91 -4.87 -16.64 -12.15
C ALA A 91 -4.26 -15.53 -13.02
N LEU A 92 -3.09 -15.79 -13.62
CA LEU A 92 -2.35 -14.80 -14.41
C LEU A 92 -2.88 -14.60 -15.83
N THR A 93 -3.48 -15.62 -16.45
CA THR A 93 -3.76 -15.62 -17.90
C THR A 93 -5.08 -16.25 -18.32
N GLY A 94 -5.84 -16.86 -17.40
CA GLY A 94 -7.03 -17.66 -17.71
C GLY A 94 -6.74 -18.95 -18.47
N LYS A 95 -5.50 -19.48 -18.42
CA LYS A 95 -5.04 -20.67 -19.16
C LYS A 95 -4.37 -21.69 -18.25
N ASP A 96 -4.35 -22.94 -18.68
CA ASP A 96 -3.76 -24.06 -17.94
C ASP A 96 -2.22 -24.10 -17.96
N GLU A 97 -1.56 -23.40 -18.89
CA GLU A 97 -0.09 -23.40 -19.02
C GLU A 97 0.51 -22.04 -18.66
N LEU A 98 1.50 -22.08 -17.77
CA LEU A 98 2.26 -20.90 -17.34
C LEU A 98 3.16 -20.40 -18.50
N PRO A 99 3.16 -19.09 -18.84
CA PRO A 99 4.06 -18.55 -19.85
C PRO A 99 5.53 -18.87 -19.57
N GLN A 100 6.31 -19.19 -20.62
CA GLN A 100 7.72 -19.59 -20.50
C GLN A 100 8.60 -18.53 -19.79
N GLN A 101 8.25 -17.24 -19.92
CA GLN A 101 8.90 -16.13 -19.19
C GLN A 101 8.75 -16.19 -17.66
N PHE A 102 7.80 -16.98 -17.15
CA PHE A 102 7.54 -17.17 -15.72
C PHE A 102 8.01 -18.54 -15.22
N LYS A 103 7.99 -19.59 -16.07
CA LYS A 103 8.54 -20.91 -15.72
C LYS A 103 9.99 -20.86 -15.22
N LYS A 104 10.81 -19.97 -15.78
CA LYS A 104 12.21 -19.73 -15.34
C LYS A 104 12.39 -19.30 -13.88
N TYR A 105 11.30 -18.96 -13.18
CA TYR A 105 11.31 -18.59 -11.77
C TYR A 105 10.77 -19.70 -10.86
N LEU A 106 10.32 -20.83 -11.43
CA LEU A 106 9.80 -21.99 -10.69
C LEU A 106 10.60 -23.27 -10.98
N ASP A 107 11.67 -23.17 -11.77
CA ASP A 107 12.65 -24.22 -12.01
C ASP A 107 13.91 -24.04 -11.13
N ASP A 108 14.97 -24.79 -11.44
CA ASP A 108 16.23 -24.87 -10.69
C ASP A 108 17.22 -23.73 -11.03
N SER A 109 16.79 -22.68 -11.73
CA SER A 109 17.67 -21.61 -12.22
C SER A 109 17.68 -20.37 -11.32
N ASP A 110 18.87 -19.97 -10.85
CA ASP A 110 19.05 -18.73 -10.10
C ASP A 110 18.87 -17.50 -11.01
N GLN A 111 17.66 -16.93 -10.94
CA GLN A 111 17.31 -15.69 -11.61
C GLN A 111 17.44 -14.49 -10.68
N LYS A 112 17.57 -13.28 -11.25
CA LYS A 112 17.19 -12.05 -10.54
C LYS A 112 15.71 -11.79 -10.72
N ILE A 113 15.07 -11.19 -9.72
CA ILE A 113 13.66 -10.78 -9.78
C ILE A 113 13.55 -9.55 -10.70
N GLU A 114 13.03 -9.76 -11.92
CA GLU A 114 12.77 -8.71 -12.92
C GLU A 114 11.32 -8.23 -12.82
N LEU A 115 11.06 -7.08 -12.21
CA LEU A 115 9.72 -6.52 -12.03
C LEU A 115 9.39 -5.46 -13.10
N ASN A 116 8.20 -5.54 -13.70
CA ASN A 116 7.63 -4.52 -14.57
C ASN A 116 6.09 -4.57 -14.56
N GLN A 117 5.43 -3.65 -15.27
CA GLN A 117 3.96 -3.57 -15.30
C GLN A 117 3.28 -4.86 -15.82
N GLY A 118 3.94 -5.60 -16.71
CA GLY A 118 3.40 -6.84 -17.30
C GLY A 118 3.56 -8.09 -16.43
N ASN A 119 4.25 -8.02 -15.29
CA ASN A 119 4.45 -9.15 -14.38
C ASN A 119 4.30 -8.82 -12.88
N ALA A 120 3.79 -7.63 -12.53
CA ALA A 120 3.54 -7.25 -11.13
C ALA A 120 2.62 -8.26 -10.39
N GLN A 121 1.57 -8.76 -11.05
CA GLN A 121 0.69 -9.81 -10.53
C GLN A 121 1.47 -11.10 -10.23
N PHE A 122 2.29 -11.58 -11.17
CA PHE A 122 3.12 -12.78 -10.98
C PHE A 122 4.01 -12.66 -9.74
N TRP A 123 4.65 -11.49 -9.55
CA TRP A 123 5.49 -11.26 -8.37
C TRP A 123 4.70 -11.12 -7.08
N VAL A 124 3.51 -10.52 -7.08
CA VAL A 124 2.62 -10.52 -5.91
C VAL A 124 2.23 -11.95 -5.55
N ASP A 125 1.82 -12.77 -6.51
CA ASP A 125 1.35 -14.14 -6.25
C ASP A 125 2.47 -15.08 -5.77
N VAL A 126 3.65 -15.02 -6.38
CA VAL A 126 4.79 -15.86 -6.00
C VAL A 126 5.40 -15.41 -4.66
N LEU A 127 5.55 -14.11 -4.42
CA LEU A 127 6.06 -13.60 -3.13
C LEU A 127 5.01 -13.75 -2.01
N TRP A 128 3.71 -13.72 -2.32
CA TRP A 128 2.64 -14.07 -1.37
C TRP A 128 2.78 -15.53 -0.93
N GLY A 129 3.01 -16.46 -1.88
CA GLY A 129 3.31 -17.86 -1.56
C GLY A 129 4.54 -18.01 -0.65
N LEU A 130 5.61 -17.29 -0.97
CA LEU A 130 6.84 -17.28 -0.17
C LEU A 130 6.59 -16.79 1.26
N GLY A 131 6.00 -15.60 1.43
CA GLY A 131 5.71 -15.03 2.75
C GLY A 131 4.68 -15.83 3.54
N LEU A 132 3.68 -16.41 2.89
CA LEU A 132 2.66 -17.25 3.53
C LEU A 132 3.27 -18.56 4.07
N ALA A 133 4.15 -19.18 3.30
CA ALA A 133 4.71 -20.49 3.62
C ALA A 133 5.99 -20.41 4.47
N ASN A 134 6.77 -19.33 4.39
CA ASN A 134 7.99 -19.18 5.16
C ASN A 134 7.70 -19.01 6.66
N LYS A 135 8.46 -19.73 7.49
CA LYS A 135 8.34 -19.68 8.95
C LYS A 135 8.88 -18.37 9.51
N ASN A 136 7.99 -17.50 10.01
CA ASN A 136 8.35 -16.23 10.64
C ASN A 136 7.61 -15.99 11.97
N ASP A 137 8.30 -15.35 12.92
CA ASP A 137 7.72 -14.92 14.20
C ASP A 137 6.55 -13.93 14.03
N ILE A 138 6.57 -13.08 13.00
CA ILE A 138 5.46 -12.18 12.64
C ILE A 138 4.17 -12.97 12.35
N LEU A 139 4.28 -14.17 11.77
CA LEU A 139 3.12 -15.02 11.48
C LEU A 139 2.70 -15.88 12.68
N GLU A 140 3.66 -16.35 13.51
CA GLU A 140 3.35 -17.19 14.67
C GLU A 140 2.89 -16.41 15.91
N LYS A 141 3.31 -15.14 16.04
CA LYS A 141 3.12 -14.31 17.25
C LYS A 141 2.49 -12.93 16.99
N GLY A 142 2.44 -12.47 15.73
CA GLY A 142 1.96 -11.13 15.38
C GLY A 142 0.44 -10.98 15.25
N GLU A 143 0.03 -9.83 14.70
CA GLU A 143 -1.36 -9.34 14.70
C GLU A 143 -2.39 -10.31 14.10
N MET A 144 -2.01 -11.14 13.12
CA MET A 144 -2.90 -12.17 12.55
C MET A 144 -3.31 -13.23 13.57
N MET A 145 -2.40 -13.61 14.47
CA MET A 145 -2.65 -14.57 15.55
C MET A 145 -3.28 -13.88 16.76
N ALA A 146 -2.87 -12.65 17.09
CA ALA A 146 -3.51 -11.84 18.13
C ALA A 146 -4.99 -11.55 17.83
N SER A 147 -5.36 -11.44 16.55
CA SER A 147 -6.74 -11.35 16.06
C SER A 147 -7.56 -12.65 16.18
N GLY A 148 -6.99 -13.72 16.76
CA GLY A 148 -7.69 -14.93 17.18
C GLY A 148 -7.70 -16.08 16.17
N ASN A 149 -7.89 -15.82 14.88
CA ASN A 149 -7.77 -16.85 13.84
C ASN A 149 -7.16 -16.29 12.54
N ALA A 150 -5.90 -16.65 12.30
CA ALA A 150 -5.16 -16.28 11.10
C ALA A 150 -5.82 -16.75 9.80
N SER A 151 -6.65 -17.81 9.79
CA SER A 151 -7.28 -18.30 8.54
C SER A 151 -8.27 -17.33 7.90
N ASN A 152 -8.77 -16.34 8.65
CA ASN A 152 -9.87 -15.47 8.24
C ASN A 152 -9.43 -14.23 7.43
N PHE A 153 -8.14 -14.05 7.20
CA PHE A 153 -7.59 -12.90 6.47
C PHE A 153 -7.56 -13.14 4.96
N ALA A 154 -7.41 -12.08 4.16
CA ALA A 154 -7.34 -12.20 2.70
C ALA A 154 -6.04 -12.90 2.25
N SER A 155 -4.94 -12.75 3.00
CA SER A 155 -3.68 -13.46 2.79
C SER A 155 -3.73 -14.96 3.03
N THR A 156 -4.79 -15.47 3.69
CA THR A 156 -5.01 -16.91 3.88
C THR A 156 -6.24 -17.39 3.13
N GLY A 157 -7.41 -16.82 3.40
CA GLY A 157 -8.70 -17.20 2.79
C GLY A 157 -8.78 -16.95 1.29
N GLY A 158 -7.95 -16.05 0.76
CA GLY A 158 -7.79 -15.84 -0.68
C GLY A 158 -6.80 -16.79 -1.36
N TRP A 159 -6.01 -17.57 -0.62
CA TRP A 159 -4.97 -18.44 -1.18
C TRP A 159 -5.58 -19.65 -1.90
N THR A 160 -5.76 -19.50 -3.20
CA THR A 160 -6.36 -20.52 -4.09
C THR A 160 -5.34 -21.15 -5.03
N ILE A 161 -4.20 -20.50 -5.27
CA ILE A 161 -3.19 -20.89 -6.26
C ILE A 161 -2.19 -21.96 -5.79
N GLY A 162 -2.34 -22.49 -4.58
CA GLY A 162 -1.51 -23.59 -4.05
C GLY A 162 -2.14 -24.97 -4.21
N VAL A 163 -1.33 -26.03 -4.10
CA VAL A 163 -1.83 -27.42 -4.04
C VAL A 163 -2.44 -27.70 -2.67
N LYS A 164 -1.74 -27.27 -1.60
CA LYS A 164 -2.15 -27.36 -0.19
C LYS A 164 -3.07 -26.19 0.20
N LYS A 165 -3.85 -26.34 1.28
CA LYS A 165 -4.66 -25.22 1.83
C LYS A 165 -3.74 -24.21 2.52
N PRO A 166 -4.13 -22.92 2.64
CA PRO A 166 -3.35 -21.89 3.36
C PRO A 166 -2.84 -22.34 4.73
N MET A 167 -3.71 -22.89 5.60
CA MET A 167 -3.30 -23.30 6.94
C MET A 167 -2.51 -24.62 6.98
N ASP A 168 -2.40 -25.34 5.86
CA ASP A 168 -1.53 -26.51 5.73
C ASP A 168 -0.07 -26.11 5.39
N ILE A 169 0.18 -24.82 5.09
CA ILE A 169 1.49 -24.24 4.74
C ILE A 169 1.87 -23.00 5.59
N TYR A 170 0.91 -22.34 6.25
CA TYR A 170 1.11 -21.11 7.03
C TYR A 170 2.28 -21.21 8.01
N SER A 171 3.31 -20.37 7.83
CA SER A 171 4.52 -20.28 8.68
C SER A 171 5.26 -21.62 8.91
N LYS A 172 5.23 -22.53 7.91
CA LYS A 172 5.63 -23.94 8.10
C LYS A 172 7.00 -24.30 7.54
N HIS A 173 7.41 -23.68 6.44
CA HIS A 173 8.60 -24.06 5.67
C HIS A 173 9.77 -23.13 6.02
N THR A 174 10.97 -23.66 6.22
CA THR A 174 12.17 -22.85 6.50
C THR A 174 12.92 -22.59 5.20
N TYR A 175 12.31 -21.81 4.30
CA TYR A 175 12.94 -21.39 3.05
C TYR A 175 14.00 -20.31 3.31
N ILE A 176 13.70 -19.41 4.25
CA ILE A 176 14.56 -18.30 4.65
C ILE A 176 14.88 -18.49 6.15
N ASN A 177 16.16 -18.57 6.48
CA ASN A 177 16.64 -18.71 7.86
C ASN A 177 17.22 -17.37 8.33
N LEU A 178 16.60 -16.77 9.35
CA LEU A 178 16.97 -15.46 9.89
C LEU A 178 17.67 -15.62 11.25
N SER A 179 18.82 -14.96 11.43
CA SER A 179 19.38 -14.76 12.77
C SER A 179 18.50 -13.80 13.60
N ALA A 180 18.65 -13.79 14.92
CA ALA A 180 17.88 -12.89 15.79
C ALA A 180 18.01 -11.40 15.42
N GLY A 181 19.20 -10.95 14.99
CA GLY A 181 19.41 -9.58 14.51
C GLY A 181 18.72 -9.29 13.16
N GLN A 182 18.61 -10.31 12.30
CA GLN A 182 17.86 -10.22 11.05
C GLN A 182 16.35 -10.20 11.31
N GLN A 183 15.83 -11.03 12.21
CA GLN A 183 14.40 -11.01 12.57
C GLN A 183 13.97 -9.64 13.12
N ILE A 184 14.78 -9.02 14.00
CA ILE A 184 14.55 -7.65 14.48
C ILE A 184 14.50 -6.67 13.30
N MET A 185 15.42 -6.77 12.33
CA MET A 185 15.41 -5.90 11.15
C MET A 185 14.17 -6.13 10.25
N VAL A 186 13.71 -7.37 10.08
CA VAL A 186 12.44 -7.67 9.38
C VAL A 186 11.27 -7.00 10.10
N GLU A 187 11.17 -7.13 11.42
CA GLU A 187 10.10 -6.53 12.23
C GLU A 187 10.10 -4.99 12.18
N GLU A 188 11.27 -4.36 12.27
CA GLU A 188 11.42 -2.90 12.16
C GLU A 188 10.95 -2.39 10.78
N ILE A 189 11.41 -3.01 9.68
CA ILE A 189 11.03 -2.62 8.31
C ILE A 189 9.54 -2.91 8.07
N ALA A 190 9.05 -4.08 8.45
CA ALA A 190 7.66 -4.49 8.25
C ALA A 190 6.68 -3.59 9.00
N ASN A 191 7.06 -3.00 10.15
CA ASN A 191 6.27 -1.99 10.85
C ASN A 191 6.29 -0.61 10.17
N GLY A 192 7.37 -0.27 9.45
CA GLY A 192 7.51 0.98 8.70
C GLY A 192 6.75 1.00 7.36
N VAL A 193 6.58 -0.15 6.70
CA VAL A 193 5.92 -0.27 5.38
C VAL A 193 4.39 -0.35 5.50
N TYR A 194 3.68 0.49 4.74
CA TYR A 194 2.22 0.50 4.61
C TYR A 194 1.75 0.33 3.15
N ARG A 195 0.45 0.07 2.97
CA ARG A 195 -0.21 -0.15 1.67
C ARG A 195 -1.52 0.65 1.55
N PRO A 196 -1.82 1.27 0.38
CA PRO A 196 -2.82 2.33 0.23
C PRO A 196 -4.29 1.88 0.31
N CYS A 197 -4.54 0.59 0.58
CA CYS A 197 -5.86 0.01 0.73
C CYS A 197 -6.34 -0.10 2.19
N CYS A 198 -5.44 -0.05 3.19
CA CYS A 198 -5.79 -0.28 4.59
C CYS A 198 -4.95 0.56 5.58
N GLY A 199 -5.32 0.54 6.86
CA GLY A 199 -4.55 1.19 7.93
C GLY A 199 -3.32 0.41 8.43
N ASN A 200 -3.15 -0.82 7.96
CA ASN A 200 -2.22 -1.82 8.50
C ASN A 200 -0.84 -1.78 7.83
N SER A 201 0.20 -2.07 8.62
CA SER A 201 1.59 -2.21 8.17
C SER A 201 1.85 -3.60 7.57
N THR A 202 3.03 -3.84 6.99
CA THR A 202 3.46 -5.18 6.54
C THR A 202 3.67 -6.16 7.69
N ALA A 203 3.93 -5.69 8.91
CA ALA A 203 3.95 -6.50 10.13
C ALA A 203 2.56 -7.06 10.53
N PHE A 204 1.49 -6.59 9.87
CA PHE A 204 0.18 -7.24 9.86
C PHE A 204 -0.16 -7.64 8.40
N PRO A 205 0.33 -8.78 7.89
CA PRO A 205 0.19 -9.17 6.48
C PRO A 205 -1.20 -9.78 6.18
N ASP A 206 -2.26 -9.00 6.39
CA ASP A 206 -3.67 -9.40 6.24
C ASP A 206 -4.16 -9.67 4.80
N CYS A 207 -3.37 -9.31 3.78
CA CYS A 207 -3.72 -9.45 2.36
C CYS A 207 -2.54 -9.94 1.54
N ASN A 208 -2.82 -10.41 0.31
CA ASN A 208 -1.81 -10.93 -0.62
C ASN A 208 -0.58 -10.03 -0.76
N HIS A 209 -0.77 -8.74 -1.05
CA HIS A 209 0.32 -7.78 -1.16
C HIS A 209 1.06 -7.56 0.17
N GLY A 210 0.37 -7.58 1.31
CA GLY A 210 1.01 -7.47 2.63
C GLY A 210 1.93 -8.65 2.90
N MET A 211 1.47 -9.88 2.61
CA MET A 211 2.25 -11.10 2.75
C MET A 211 3.40 -11.18 1.73
N ALA A 212 3.18 -10.72 0.50
CA ALA A 212 4.21 -10.63 -0.53
C ALA A 212 5.33 -9.64 -0.17
N ALA A 213 4.97 -8.49 0.38
CA ALA A 213 5.95 -7.52 0.88
C ALA A 213 6.74 -8.08 2.07
N LEU A 214 6.12 -8.88 2.95
CA LEU A 214 6.83 -9.57 4.04
C LEU A 214 7.86 -10.56 3.51
N GLY A 215 7.47 -11.49 2.63
CA GLY A 215 8.39 -12.48 2.06
C GLY A 215 9.56 -11.85 1.29
N LEU A 216 9.33 -10.70 0.63
CA LEU A 216 10.39 -9.91 0.00
C LEU A 216 11.36 -9.28 1.02
N ILE A 217 10.84 -8.72 2.12
CA ILE A 217 11.67 -8.15 3.20
C ILE A 217 12.51 -9.25 3.86
N GLU A 218 11.91 -10.40 4.19
CA GLU A 218 12.61 -11.57 4.75
C GLU A 218 13.76 -12.01 3.83
N LEU A 219 13.48 -12.16 2.53
CA LEU A 219 14.47 -12.60 1.55
C LEU A 219 15.66 -11.63 1.49
N MET A 220 15.40 -10.33 1.41
CA MET A 220 16.47 -9.33 1.36
C MET A 220 17.26 -9.24 2.66
N VAL A 221 16.60 -9.27 3.82
CA VAL A 221 17.30 -9.23 5.12
C VAL A 221 18.15 -10.49 5.32
N SER A 222 17.69 -11.66 4.86
CA SER A 222 18.48 -12.90 4.90
C SER A 222 19.77 -12.82 4.08
N GLN A 223 19.74 -12.11 2.95
CA GLN A 223 20.88 -11.89 2.05
C GLN A 223 21.75 -10.68 2.46
N GLY A 224 21.44 -10.02 3.58
CA GLY A 224 22.28 -8.97 4.16
C GLY A 224 22.16 -7.58 3.53
N PHE A 225 21.09 -7.31 2.77
CA PHE A 225 20.83 -5.97 2.23
C PHE A 225 20.56 -4.95 3.35
N SER A 226 20.93 -3.70 3.12
CA SER A 226 20.66 -2.62 4.07
C SER A 226 19.18 -2.21 4.09
N LYS A 227 18.69 -1.68 5.22
CA LYS A 227 17.33 -1.10 5.34
C LYS A 227 17.00 -0.16 4.17
N ASP A 228 17.97 0.65 3.77
CA ASP A 228 17.85 1.65 2.70
C ASP A 228 17.59 1.02 1.32
N GLU A 229 18.23 -0.11 1.02
CA GLU A 229 18.01 -0.89 -0.20
C GLU A 229 16.69 -1.65 -0.16
N ILE A 230 16.32 -2.19 1.01
CA ILE A 230 15.06 -2.90 1.22
C ILE A 230 13.87 -1.96 1.03
N PHE A 231 13.86 -0.79 1.69
CA PHE A 231 12.80 0.21 1.49
C PHE A 231 12.73 0.68 0.03
N LYS A 232 13.85 0.87 -0.67
CA LYS A 232 13.84 1.21 -2.12
C LYS A 232 13.25 0.10 -2.99
N THR A 233 13.53 -1.16 -2.66
CA THR A 233 13.06 -2.33 -3.41
C THR A 233 11.57 -2.58 -3.15
N VAL A 234 11.11 -2.47 -1.89
CA VAL A 234 9.69 -2.51 -1.54
C VAL A 234 8.93 -1.31 -2.13
N LEU A 235 9.55 -0.13 -2.22
CA LEU A 235 8.95 1.01 -2.90
C LEU A 235 8.76 0.74 -4.39
N ALA A 236 9.74 0.13 -5.06
CA ALA A 236 9.59 -0.30 -6.45
C ALA A 236 8.46 -1.33 -6.57
N PHE A 237 8.45 -2.39 -5.74
CA PHE A 237 7.41 -3.41 -5.69
C PHE A 237 6.00 -2.80 -5.59
N ASN A 238 5.78 -1.97 -4.57
CA ASN A 238 4.52 -1.29 -4.35
C ASN A 238 4.16 -0.31 -5.49
N SER A 239 5.15 0.29 -6.16
CA SER A 239 4.93 1.25 -7.26
C SER A 239 4.48 0.60 -8.56
N TYR A 240 4.89 -0.64 -8.87
CA TYR A 240 4.34 -1.37 -10.03
C TYR A 240 2.95 -1.96 -9.74
N TRP A 241 2.65 -2.30 -8.48
CA TRP A 241 1.36 -2.85 -8.08
C TRP A 241 0.28 -1.79 -7.81
N PHE A 242 0.66 -0.62 -7.28
CA PHE A 242 -0.24 0.52 -7.03
C PHE A 242 0.16 1.79 -7.80
N PRO A 243 0.33 1.74 -9.13
CA PRO A 243 1.00 2.80 -9.90
C PRO A 243 0.35 4.18 -9.74
N GLY A 244 -0.98 4.27 -9.76
CA GLY A 244 -1.69 5.54 -9.55
C GLY A 244 -1.46 6.15 -8.15
N THR A 245 -1.26 5.32 -7.12
CA THR A 245 -1.01 5.79 -5.76
C THR A 245 0.35 6.48 -5.68
N TYR A 246 1.41 5.79 -6.12
CA TYR A 246 2.77 6.31 -6.00
C TYR A 246 3.03 7.48 -6.97
N LEU A 247 2.31 7.54 -8.10
CA LEU A 247 2.27 8.72 -8.95
C LEU A 247 1.66 9.93 -8.24
N ASP A 248 0.46 9.80 -7.65
CA ASP A 248 -0.19 10.89 -6.90
C ASP A 248 0.67 11.34 -5.69
N ILE A 249 1.31 10.42 -4.99
CA ILE A 249 2.29 10.73 -3.93
C ILE A 249 3.50 11.48 -4.49
N SER A 250 4.05 11.05 -5.63
CA SER A 250 5.18 11.75 -6.28
C SER A 250 4.82 13.17 -6.72
N TYR A 251 3.58 13.39 -7.17
CA TYR A 251 3.06 14.71 -7.52
C TYR A 251 2.87 15.59 -6.28
N HIS A 252 2.40 15.03 -5.16
CA HIS A 252 2.36 15.74 -3.88
C HIS A 252 3.77 16.22 -3.47
N PHE A 253 4.80 15.36 -3.56
CA PHE A 253 6.16 15.79 -3.25
C PHE A 253 6.66 16.88 -4.21
N ALA A 254 6.45 16.71 -5.53
CA ALA A 254 6.86 17.69 -6.53
C ALA A 254 6.17 19.06 -6.33
N LYS A 255 4.86 19.08 -6.04
CA LYS A 255 4.06 20.28 -5.71
C LYS A 255 4.55 21.00 -4.44
N ASN A 256 5.19 20.26 -3.52
CA ASN A 256 5.84 20.79 -2.33
C ASN A 256 7.35 21.06 -2.51
N ASN A 257 7.83 21.16 -3.76
CA ASN A 257 9.24 21.40 -4.13
C ASN A 257 10.23 20.31 -3.66
N ARG A 258 9.76 19.08 -3.42
CA ARG A 258 10.58 17.92 -3.04
C ARG A 258 10.75 16.99 -4.23
N ASP A 259 11.99 16.73 -4.62
CA ASP A 259 12.32 15.78 -5.68
C ASP A 259 12.06 14.34 -5.20
N TYR A 260 11.04 13.68 -5.75
CA TYR A 260 10.62 12.33 -5.35
C TYR A 260 11.78 11.33 -5.28
N ALA A 261 12.71 11.38 -6.25
CA ALA A 261 13.88 10.51 -6.32
C ALA A 261 14.93 10.75 -5.20
N LYS A 262 14.70 11.74 -4.33
CA LYS A 262 15.54 12.08 -3.16
C LYS A 262 14.76 12.05 -1.84
N VAL A 263 13.49 11.71 -1.86
CA VAL A 263 12.71 11.45 -0.64
C VAL A 263 13.07 10.04 -0.13
N PRO A 264 13.34 9.84 1.17
CA PRO A 264 13.61 8.51 1.70
C PRO A 264 12.47 7.54 1.39
N ALA A 265 12.80 6.33 0.93
CA ALA A 265 11.79 5.33 0.56
C ALA A 265 10.94 4.90 1.77
N GLU A 266 11.52 4.88 2.97
CA GLU A 266 10.80 4.71 4.24
C GLU A 266 9.73 5.80 4.46
N GLU A 267 10.03 7.07 4.15
CA GLU A 267 9.03 8.15 4.26
C GLU A 267 7.88 7.94 3.28
N ILE A 268 8.17 7.59 2.02
CA ILE A 268 7.15 7.32 1.00
C ILE A 268 6.28 6.11 1.38
N LEU A 269 6.88 5.06 1.94
CA LEU A 269 6.20 3.84 2.39
C LEU A 269 5.49 3.98 3.75
N SER A 270 5.75 5.07 4.48
CA SER A 270 5.21 5.29 5.82
C SER A 270 3.69 5.42 5.87
N LYS A 271 3.14 5.29 7.08
CA LYS A 271 1.72 5.49 7.40
C LYS A 271 1.17 6.83 6.88
N THR A 272 2.00 7.86 6.84
CA THR A 272 1.63 9.24 6.44
C THR A 272 1.26 9.35 4.96
N PHE A 273 1.90 8.56 4.09
CA PHE A 273 1.71 8.67 2.64
C PHE A 273 1.09 7.40 2.03
N SER A 274 1.52 6.22 2.48
CA SER A 274 1.16 4.93 1.86
C SER A 274 0.17 4.09 2.67
N SER A 275 -0.31 4.50 3.85
CA SER A 275 -1.53 3.88 4.42
C SER A 275 -2.78 4.37 3.68
N GLY A 276 -3.89 3.63 3.75
CA GLY A 276 -5.15 4.06 3.12
C GLY A 276 -5.65 5.43 3.60
N MET A 277 -5.45 5.81 4.87
CA MET A 277 -5.78 7.15 5.34
C MET A 277 -4.78 8.21 4.86
N GLY A 278 -3.48 7.88 4.84
CA GLY A 278 -2.43 8.77 4.33
C GLY A 278 -2.60 9.08 2.86
N TYR A 279 -2.81 8.05 2.04
CA TYR A 279 -3.06 8.18 0.62
C TYR A 279 -4.36 8.95 0.32
N GLN A 280 -5.45 8.75 1.06
CA GLN A 280 -6.65 9.57 0.89
C GLN A 280 -6.41 11.05 1.24
N ALA A 281 -5.57 11.34 2.24
CA ALA A 281 -5.16 12.72 2.55
C ALA A 281 -4.27 13.34 1.45
N VAL A 282 -3.38 12.54 0.82
CA VAL A 282 -2.62 12.94 -0.38
C VAL A 282 -3.57 13.20 -1.55
N LYS A 283 -4.48 12.26 -1.84
CA LYS A 283 -5.41 12.33 -2.97
C LYS A 283 -6.27 13.58 -2.93
N LYS A 284 -6.74 13.97 -1.73
CA LYS A 284 -7.48 15.21 -1.49
C LYS A 284 -6.67 16.50 -1.77
N GLN A 285 -5.34 16.45 -1.69
CA GLN A 285 -4.45 17.61 -1.94
C GLN A 285 -3.97 17.73 -3.39
N VAL A 286 -3.92 16.62 -4.12
CA VAL A 286 -3.49 16.59 -5.53
C VAL A 286 -4.68 16.62 -6.50
N GLY A 287 -5.82 16.05 -6.11
CA GLY A 287 -7.03 15.97 -6.93
C GLY A 287 -6.99 14.81 -7.93
N GLU A 288 -7.71 14.98 -9.05
CA GLU A 288 -7.67 14.05 -10.17
C GLU A 288 -6.59 14.47 -11.16
N ILE A 289 -5.71 13.53 -11.51
CA ILE A 289 -4.62 13.72 -12.48
C ILE A 289 -4.76 12.66 -13.56
N GLN A 290 -4.74 13.08 -14.82
CA GLN A 290 -4.80 12.21 -15.98
C GLN A 290 -3.38 11.73 -16.32
N TRP A 291 -2.95 10.66 -15.66
CA TRP A 291 -1.59 10.12 -15.76
C TRP A 291 -1.35 9.40 -17.10
N PRO A 292 -0.30 9.75 -17.88
CA PRO A 292 -0.12 9.28 -19.25
C PRO A 292 -0.14 7.76 -19.49
N ALA A 293 0.43 6.96 -18.59
CA ALA A 293 0.45 5.49 -18.71
C ALA A 293 -0.67 4.74 -17.97
N LEU A 294 -1.57 5.41 -17.23
CA LEU A 294 -2.64 4.73 -16.47
C LEU A 294 -3.85 4.37 -17.34
N LYS A 295 -3.65 3.50 -18.34
CA LYS A 295 -4.74 2.88 -19.09
C LYS A 295 -5.23 1.63 -18.34
N SER A 296 -6.16 1.85 -17.41
CA SER A 296 -6.89 0.84 -16.62
C SER A 296 -6.01 -0.19 -15.87
N PHE A 297 -5.83 0.02 -14.57
CA PHE A 297 -5.20 -0.95 -13.66
C PHE A 297 -6.22 -1.55 -12.70
N GLN A 298 -6.03 -2.82 -12.33
CA GLN A 298 -6.81 -3.48 -11.28
C GLN A 298 -6.49 -2.89 -9.90
N GLY A 299 -7.52 -2.78 -9.05
CA GLY A 299 -7.38 -2.42 -7.64
C GLY A 299 -7.14 -3.64 -6.76
N CYS A 300 -7.15 -3.45 -5.43
CA CYS A 300 -7.06 -4.56 -4.48
C CYS A 300 -8.24 -5.52 -4.61
N GLY A 301 -7.96 -6.73 -5.08
CA GLY A 301 -8.86 -7.87 -5.17
C GLY A 301 -8.05 -9.11 -5.58
N ALA A 302 -8.62 -10.29 -5.34
CA ALA A 302 -8.14 -11.56 -5.89
C ALA A 302 -9.04 -11.96 -7.07
#